data_AF-A0A9E4GJG4-F1
#
_entry.id   AF-A0A9E4GJG4-F1
#
_cell.length_a   1.000
_cell.length_b   1.000
_cell.length_c   1.000
_cell.angle_alpha   90.00
_cell.angle_beta   90.00
_cell.angle_gamma   90.00
#
_symmetry.space_group_name_H-M   'P 1'
#
loop_
_entity.id
_entity.type
_entity.pdbx_description
1 polymer ?
#
loop_
_entity_poly.entity_id
_entity_poly.type
_entity_poly.pdbx_seq_one_letter_code
_entity_poly.pdbx_strand_id
1 'polypeptide(L)' 'MLGVAKFLQALALAVVGYALMVGLTEDNSMGKELYLLGTGVVVFYLGHLLEQRGRA' A
#
# COMPACT_ATOMS: atom_id res chain seq x y z
N MET A 1 -2.88 11.84 16.19
CA MET A 1 -2.31 10.63 15.55
C MET A 1 -3.16 10.09 14.38
N LEU A 2 -4.49 10.26 14.38
CA LEU A 2 -5.39 9.83 13.28
C LEU A 2 -5.03 10.38 11.87
N GLY A 3 -4.52 11.61 11.76
CA GLY A 3 -4.16 12.21 10.47
C GLY A 3 -3.00 11.50 9.77
N VAL A 4 -1.97 11.09 10.53
CA VAL A 4 -0.78 10.42 9.98
C VAL A 4 -1.13 9.00 9.51
N ALA A 5 -1.94 8.27 10.29
CA ALA A 5 -2.38 6.93 9.92
C ALA A 5 -3.22 6.93 8.64
N LYS A 6 -4.16 7.88 8.52
CA LYS A 6 -4.96 8.07 7.31
C LYS A 6 -4.12 8.46 6.10
N PHE A 7 -3.11 9.32 6.29
CA PHE A 7 -2.17 9.68 5.22
C PHE A 7 -1.33 8.49 4.76
N LEU A 8 -0.86 7.65 5.69
CA LEU A 8 -0.11 6.42 5.39
C LEU A 8 -0.97 5.41 4.62
N GLN A 9 -2.24 5.25 4.99
CA GLN A 9 -3.20 4.38 4.28
C GLN A 9 -3.50 4.90 2.87
N ALA A 10 -3.65 6.22 2.69
CA ALA A 10 -3.86 6.81 1.38
C ALA A 10 -2.65 6.64 0.45
N LEU A 11 -1.43 6.83 0.97
CA LEU A 11 -0.20 6.54 0.25
C LEU A 11 -0.08 5.06 -0.13
N ALA A 12 -0.42 4.15 0.78
CA ALA A 12 -0.42 2.72 0.50
C ALA A 12 -1.41 2.35 -0.61
N LEU A 13 -2.61 2.95 -0.60
CA LEU A 13 -3.60 2.75 -1.66
C LEU A 13 -3.08 3.24 -3.03
N ALA A 14 -2.37 4.37 -3.06
CA ALA A 14 -1.75 4.88 -4.28
C ALA A 14 -0.65 3.94 -4.81
N VAL A 15 0.17 3.35 -3.93
CA VAL A 15 1.19 2.36 -4.30
C VAL A 15 0.56 1.08 -4.85
N VAL A 16 -0.52 0.59 -4.23
CA VAL A 16 -1.27 -0.57 -4.74
C VAL A 16 -1.90 -0.28 -6.10
N GLY A 17 -2.49 0.90 -6.28
CA GLY A 17 -3.06 1.32 -7.57
C GLY A 17 -2.01 1.41 -8.67
N TYR A 18 -0.82 1.95 -8.36
CA TYR A 18 0.30 1.99 -9.29
C TYR A 18 0.81 0.58 -9.64
N ALA A 19 0.87 -0.32 -8.66
CA ALA A 19 1.25 -1.72 -8.88
C ALA A 19 0.29 -2.40 -9.87
N LEU A 20 -1.01 -2.27 -9.68
CA LEU A 20 -2.03 -2.81 -10.58
C LEU A 20 -1.94 -2.20 -11.99
N MET A 21 -1.67 -0.90 -12.09
CA MET A 21 -1.46 -0.25 -13.38
C MET A 21 -0.23 -0.81 -14.10
N VAL A 22 0.92 -0.93 -13.41
CA VAL A 22 2.14 -1.52 -13.98
C VAL A 22 1.90 -2.96 -14.42
N GLY A 23 1.17 -3.74 -13.63
CA GLY A 23 0.77 -5.10 -13.98
C GLY A 23 -0.06 -5.21 -15.25
N LEU A 24 -1.06 -4.33 -15.38
CA LEU A 24 -1.92 -4.27 -16.56
C LEU A 24 -1.19 -3.74 -17.82
N THR A 25 -0.10 -3.00 -17.66
CA THR A 25 0.59 -2.34 -18.79
C THR A 25 1.83 -3.12 -19.26
N GLU A 26 2.36 -4.05 -18.45
CA GLU A 26 3.68 -4.63 -18.67
C GLU A 26 3.62 -6.18 -18.64
N ASP A 27 3.32 -6.80 -19.80
CA ASP A 27 3.13 -8.26 -20.01
C ASP A 27 4.28 -9.17 -19.51
N ASN A 28 5.48 -8.64 -19.26
CA ASN A 28 6.66 -9.40 -18.83
C ASN A 28 7.20 -9.03 -17.43
N SER A 29 6.47 -8.23 -16.63
CA SER A 29 6.96 -7.75 -15.31
C SER A 29 6.15 -8.22 -14.10
N MET A 30 5.57 -9.42 -14.18
CA MET A 30 4.75 -10.02 -13.12
C MET A 30 5.45 -10.05 -11.73
N GLY A 31 6.78 -10.21 -11.70
CA GLY A 31 7.56 -10.15 -10.45
C GLY A 31 7.63 -8.75 -9.83
N LYS A 32 7.71 -7.71 -10.65
CA LYS A 32 7.74 -6.30 -10.20
C LYS A 32 6.37 -5.85 -9.70
N GLU A 33 5.31 -6.33 -10.34
CA GLU A 33 3.93 -6.14 -9.92
C GLU A 33 3.66 -6.72 -8.54
N LEU A 34 3.99 -8.01 -8.33
CA LEU A 34 3.81 -8.68 -7.03
C LEU A 34 4.62 -8.01 -5.92
N TYR A 35 5.83 -7.53 -6.23
CA TYR A 35 6.67 -6.82 -5.25
C TYR A 35 6.05 -5.47 -4.85
N LEU A 36 5.58 -4.68 -5.82
CA LEU A 36 4.91 -3.40 -5.57
C LEU A 36 3.58 -3.59 -4.82
N LEU A 37 2.78 -4.57 -5.23
CA LEU A 37 1.51 -4.91 -4.59
C LEU A 37 1.73 -5.36 -3.14
N GLY A 38 2.70 -6.26 -2.92
CA GLY A 38 3.09 -6.72 -1.59
C GLY A 38 3.58 -5.60 -0.69
N THR A 39 4.39 -4.68 -1.23
CA THR A 39 4.87 -3.50 -0.49
C THR A 39 3.70 -2.60 -0.10
N GLY A 40 2.77 -2.33 -1.03
CA GLY A 40 1.56 -1.55 -0.75
C GLY A 40 0.69 -2.15 0.35
N VAL A 41 0.49 -3.46 0.34
CA VAL A 41 -0.28 -4.18 1.37
C VAL A 41 0.41 -4.08 2.74
N VAL A 42 1.72 -4.25 2.81
CA VAL A 42 2.49 -4.15 4.06
C VAL A 42 2.40 -2.72 4.64
N VAL A 43 2.59 -1.69 3.82
CA VAL A 43 2.49 -0.29 4.26
C VAL A 43 1.07 0.03 4.74
N PHE A 44 0.04 -0.46 4.05
CA PHE A 44 -1.35 -0.30 4.47
C PHE A 44 -1.61 -0.94 5.84
N TYR A 45 -1.13 -2.17 6.03
CA TYR A 45 -1.28 -2.92 7.27
C TYR A 45 -0.56 -2.23 8.44
N LEU A 46 0.64 -1.71 8.22
CA LEU A 46 1.38 -0.93 9.22
C LEU A 46 0.64 0.36 9.61
N GLY A 47 0.09 1.08 8.64
CA GLY A 47 -0.76 2.26 8.89
C GLY A 47 -2.00 1.91 9.71
N HIS A 48 -2.63 0.77 9.43
CA HIS A 48 -3.78 0.26 10.18
C HIS A 48 -3.42 -0.13 11.63
N LEU A 49 -2.28 -0.80 11.84
CA LEU A 49 -1.78 -1.14 13.17
C LEU A 49 -1.47 0.09 14.01
N LEU A 50 -0.84 1.11 13.41
CA LEU A 50 -0.58 2.39 14.06
C LEU A 50 -1.88 3.13 14.41
N GLU A 51 -2.90 3.03 13.57
CA GLU A 51 -4.22 3.57 13.88
C GLU A 51 -4.87 2.85 15.08
N GLN A 52 -4.83 1.53 15.10
CA GLN A 52 -5.37 0.74 16.21
C GLN A 52 -4.66 1.04 17.53
N ARG A 53 -3.32 1.12 17.52
CA ARG A 53 -2.55 1.47 18.71
C ARG A 53 -2.70 2.92 19.15
N GLY A 54 -3.01 3.84 18.24
CA GLY A 54 -3.28 5.24 18.57
C GLY A 54 -4.73 5.50 19.02
N ARG A 55 -5.61 4.50 18.93
CA ARG A 55 -7.00 4.56 19.45
C ARG A 55 -7.18 3.81 20.78
N ALA A 56 -6.24 2.96 21.16
CA ALA A 56 -6.17 2.27 22.47
C ALA A 56 -5.50 3.18 23.52
#